data_AF-A0AAV6AQT8-F1
#
_entry.id   AF-A0AAV6AQT8-F1
#
_cell.length_a   1.000
_cell.length_b   1.000
_cell.length_c   1.000
_cell.angle_alpha   90.00
_cell.angle_beta   90.00
_cell.angle_gamma   90.00
#
_symmetry.space_group_name_H-M   'P 1'
#
loop_
_entity.id
_entity.type
_entity.pdbx_description
1 polymer ?
#
loop_
_entity_poly.entity_id
_entity_poly.type
_entity_poly.pdbx_seq_one_letter_code
_entity_poly.pdbx_strand_id
1 'polypeptide(L)'
;REIAGAGDGDAALFVCARRPAVDTVAGRLRNKIGEDLGLVEANAFRFCWVVDFPMYERDEETGAIEFSHNPFSMPQGGLTALETQDPLTIKAFQYDIVCNGVELSSGAIRNHLPEIMYKAFAIAGYPREEVEARFGGMLNALKFGAPPHGGSAPGIDRIVMLLAEEPNIREVVAFPMNQKAEDLMMQAPAEVPEGRLKELHIRLTLPSAKNKG
;
A
#
# COMPACT_ATOMS: atom_id res chain seq x y z
N ARG A 1 -11.13 27.47 23.05
CA ARG A 1 -9.77 27.94 23.40
C ARG A 1 -8.98 26.83 24.09
N GLU A 2 -9.42 26.36 25.27
CA GLU A 2 -8.70 25.32 26.04
C GLU A 2 -8.56 23.96 25.32
N ILE A 3 -9.63 23.43 24.70
CA ILE A 3 -9.59 22.10 24.04
C ILE A 3 -8.54 22.05 22.90
N ALA A 4 -8.35 23.14 22.18
CA ALA A 4 -7.41 23.23 21.07
C ALA A 4 -6.02 23.76 21.50
N GLY A 5 -5.84 24.15 22.76
CA GLY A 5 -4.61 24.81 23.22
C GLY A 5 -4.33 26.17 22.55
N ALA A 6 -5.33 26.80 21.94
CA ALA A 6 -5.14 27.99 21.10
C ALA A 6 -4.95 29.28 21.92
N GLY A 7 -3.98 30.10 21.51
CA GLY A 7 -3.67 31.42 22.03
C GLY A 7 -4.32 32.56 21.23
N ASP A 8 -4.04 33.80 21.64
CA ASP A 8 -4.43 34.98 20.84
C ASP A 8 -3.57 35.02 19.56
N GLY A 9 -4.20 35.18 18.41
CA GLY A 9 -3.52 35.15 17.10
C GLY A 9 -3.59 33.80 16.37
N ASP A 10 -4.02 32.73 17.04
CA ASP A 10 -4.21 31.43 16.41
C ASP A 10 -5.56 31.32 15.69
N ALA A 11 -5.61 30.44 14.67
CA ALA A 11 -6.83 30.07 13.97
C ALA A 11 -7.11 28.57 14.14
N ALA A 12 -8.37 28.22 14.44
CA ALA A 12 -8.83 26.84 14.48
C ALA A 12 -9.65 26.51 13.23
N LEU A 13 -9.21 25.49 12.48
CA LEU A 13 -9.92 25.00 11.29
C LEU A 13 -10.60 23.66 11.61
N PHE A 14 -11.81 23.47 11.10
CA PHE A 14 -12.61 22.28 11.33
C PHE A 14 -13.01 21.65 10.00
N VAL A 15 -12.87 20.32 9.92
CA VAL A 15 -13.34 19.51 8.79
C VAL A 15 -14.40 18.57 9.32
N CYS A 16 -15.60 18.62 8.74
CA CYS A 16 -16.72 17.75 9.12
C CYS A 16 -17.09 16.84 7.95
N ALA A 17 -16.74 15.57 8.05
CA ALA A 17 -17.05 14.51 7.08
C ALA A 17 -16.97 13.13 7.77
N ARG A 18 -17.15 12.05 7.00
CA ARG A 18 -16.79 10.71 7.49
C ARG A 18 -15.28 10.63 7.76
N ARG A 19 -14.88 9.77 8.71
CA ARG A 19 -13.51 9.70 9.21
C ARG A 19 -12.43 9.62 8.12
N PRO A 20 -12.53 8.74 7.09
CA PRO A 20 -11.50 8.66 6.04
C PRO A 20 -11.31 9.97 5.27
N ALA A 21 -12.42 10.66 4.96
CA ALA A 21 -12.40 11.95 4.30
C ALA A 21 -11.80 13.04 5.21
N VAL A 22 -12.14 13.03 6.51
CA VAL A 22 -11.55 13.96 7.50
C VAL A 22 -10.05 13.76 7.59
N ASP A 23 -9.57 12.53 7.78
CA ASP A 23 -8.14 12.26 7.94
C ASP A 23 -7.35 12.69 6.69
N THR A 24 -7.89 12.42 5.50
CA THR A 24 -7.28 12.83 4.22
C THR A 24 -7.23 14.35 4.06
N VAL A 25 -8.35 15.04 4.25
CA VAL A 25 -8.44 16.49 4.03
C VAL A 25 -7.66 17.24 5.11
N ALA A 26 -7.82 16.87 6.38
CA ALA A 26 -7.11 17.51 7.49
C ALA A 26 -5.59 17.29 7.40
N GLY A 27 -5.14 16.11 6.98
CA GLY A 27 -3.72 15.82 6.75
C GLY A 27 -3.11 16.72 5.67
N ARG A 28 -3.80 16.86 4.52
CA ARG A 28 -3.36 17.75 3.43
C ARG A 28 -3.36 19.22 3.85
N LEU A 29 -4.42 19.65 4.54
CA LEU A 29 -4.55 21.01 5.04
C LEU A 29 -3.43 21.37 6.02
N ARG A 30 -3.13 20.47 6.97
CA ARG A 30 -2.03 20.62 7.93
C ARG A 30 -0.69 20.81 7.21
N ASN A 31 -0.38 19.96 6.24
CA ASN A 31 0.88 20.06 5.49
C ASN A 31 0.97 21.38 4.73
N LYS A 32 -0.09 21.75 3.99
CA LYS A 32 -0.11 23.00 3.23
C LYS A 32 0.03 24.24 4.12
N ILE A 33 -0.68 24.29 5.25
CA ILE A 33 -0.54 25.41 6.21
C ILE A 33 0.88 25.45 6.78
N GLY A 34 1.45 24.29 7.13
CA GLY A 34 2.82 24.21 7.62
C GLY A 34 3.84 24.73 6.61
N GLU A 35 3.66 24.41 5.33
CA GLU A 35 4.49 24.91 4.22
C GLU A 35 4.31 26.42 4.00
N ASP A 36 3.06 26.88 3.85
CA ASP A 36 2.74 28.29 3.59
C ASP A 36 3.21 29.22 4.73
N LEU A 37 3.23 28.73 5.97
CA LEU A 37 3.70 29.47 7.16
C LEU A 37 5.19 29.23 7.48
N GLY A 38 5.90 28.40 6.71
CA GLY A 38 7.32 28.11 6.95
C GLY A 38 7.60 27.38 8.27
N LEU A 39 6.65 26.57 8.74
CA LEU A 39 6.76 25.79 9.99
C LEU A 39 7.43 24.42 9.79
N VAL A 40 7.59 23.99 8.54
CA VAL A 40 8.29 22.74 8.22
C VAL A 40 9.79 22.99 8.34
N GLU A 41 10.46 22.17 9.15
CA GLU A 41 11.91 22.24 9.32
C GLU A 41 12.63 21.94 8.01
N ALA A 42 13.44 22.88 7.53
CA ALA A 42 14.27 22.72 6.34
C ALA A 42 15.57 21.96 6.66
N ASN A 43 16.13 21.30 5.64
CA ASN A 43 17.44 20.62 5.70
C ASN A 43 17.56 19.53 6.78
N ALA A 44 16.46 18.86 7.11
CA ALA A 44 16.43 17.78 8.08
C ALA A 44 15.75 16.54 7.50
N PHE A 45 16.27 15.36 7.87
CA PHE A 45 15.59 14.09 7.66
C PHE A 45 14.92 13.64 8.96
N ARG A 46 13.59 13.64 8.98
CA ARG A 46 12.76 13.21 10.10
C ARG A 46 12.15 11.86 9.77
N PHE A 47 12.73 10.81 10.36
CA PHE A 47 12.27 9.44 10.20
C PHE A 47 11.26 9.08 11.28
N CYS A 48 10.26 8.28 10.89
CA CYS A 48 9.42 7.56 11.83
C CYS A 48 9.09 6.17 11.32
N TRP A 49 8.76 5.29 12.26
CA TRP A 49 8.16 4.00 11.97
C TRP A 49 6.65 4.13 12.16
N VAL A 50 5.90 3.74 11.14
CA VAL A 50 4.47 3.46 11.30
C VAL A 50 4.37 1.96 11.53
N VAL A 51 3.78 1.57 12.65
CA VAL A 51 3.60 0.16 13.05
C VAL A 51 2.13 -0.05 13.40
N ASP A 52 1.77 -1.28 13.79
CA ASP A 52 0.42 -1.59 14.27
C ASP A 52 -0.69 -1.37 13.23
N PHE A 53 -0.38 -1.66 11.96
CA PHE A 53 -1.37 -1.64 10.90
C PHE A 53 -2.50 -2.63 11.17
N PRO A 54 -3.76 -2.27 10.90
CA PRO A 54 -4.88 -3.22 10.92
C PRO A 54 -4.58 -4.40 9.99
N MET A 55 -4.89 -5.63 10.39
CA MET A 55 -4.79 -6.80 9.49
C MET A 55 -5.90 -6.78 8.44
N TYR A 56 -7.09 -6.33 8.87
CA TYR A 56 -8.29 -6.29 8.05
C TYR A 56 -8.88 -4.89 8.02
N GLU A 57 -9.63 -4.61 6.96
CA GLU A 57 -10.50 -3.47 6.85
C GLU A 57 -11.87 -3.89 6.30
N ARG A 58 -12.84 -2.99 6.40
CA ARG A 58 -14.16 -3.21 5.83
C ARG A 58 -14.26 -2.42 4.54
N ASP A 59 -14.57 -3.13 3.45
CA ASP A 59 -14.84 -2.49 2.18
C ASP A 59 -16.08 -1.59 2.28
N GLU A 60 -15.96 -0.34 1.81
CA GLU A 60 -17.02 0.66 1.99
C GLU A 60 -18.25 0.40 1.09
N GLU A 61 -18.07 -0.31 -0.03
CA GLU A 61 -19.13 -0.54 -1.02
C GLU A 61 -19.91 -1.84 -0.74
N THR A 62 -19.18 -2.93 -0.53
CA THR A 62 -19.72 -4.28 -0.33
C THR A 62 -19.94 -4.60 1.15
N GLY A 63 -19.25 -3.90 2.06
CA GLY A 63 -19.26 -4.21 3.49
C GLY A 63 -18.49 -5.48 3.86
N ALA A 64 -17.80 -6.12 2.90
CA ALA A 64 -16.99 -7.30 3.15
C ALA A 64 -15.76 -6.98 4.03
N ILE A 65 -15.25 -7.99 4.72
CA ILE A 65 -13.97 -7.88 5.42
C ILE A 65 -12.88 -8.29 4.44
N GLU A 66 -11.89 -7.43 4.24
CA GLU A 66 -10.77 -7.65 3.34
C GLU A 66 -9.45 -7.41 4.06
N PHE A 67 -8.34 -7.89 3.50
CA PHE A 67 -7.01 -7.56 4.02
C PHE A 67 -6.71 -6.09 3.74
N SER A 68 -6.28 -5.35 4.75
CA SER A 68 -5.96 -3.93 4.58
C SER A 68 -4.71 -3.71 3.70
N HIS A 69 -3.76 -4.66 3.75
CA HIS A 69 -2.49 -4.60 3.07
C HIS A 69 -2.09 -5.99 2.58
N ASN A 70 -1.03 -6.58 3.16
CA ASN A 70 -0.48 -7.83 2.68
C ASN A 70 -1.14 -9.04 3.38
N PRO A 71 -1.75 -9.97 2.64
CA PRO A 71 -2.48 -11.11 3.21
C PRO A 71 -1.57 -12.16 3.87
N PHE A 72 -0.25 -12.04 3.68
CA PHE A 72 0.75 -12.97 4.23
C PHE A 72 1.45 -12.43 5.48
N SER A 73 1.04 -11.28 5.99
CA SER A 73 1.55 -10.75 7.25
C SER A 73 1.11 -11.62 8.43
N MET A 74 1.98 -11.76 9.43
CA MET A 74 1.65 -12.46 10.67
C MET A 74 0.70 -11.58 11.51
N PRO A 75 -0.48 -12.09 11.92
CA PRO A 75 -1.35 -11.35 12.82
C PRO A 75 -0.72 -11.28 14.22
N GLN A 76 -0.85 -10.13 14.87
CA GLN A 76 -0.47 -9.98 16.27
C GLN A 76 -1.38 -10.86 17.13
N GLY A 77 -0.79 -11.76 17.92
CA GLY A 77 -1.52 -12.79 18.67
C GLY A 77 -1.78 -14.09 17.90
N GLY A 78 -1.31 -14.20 16.65
CA GLY A 78 -1.30 -15.47 15.89
C GLY A 78 -2.70 -16.06 15.67
N LEU A 79 -2.79 -17.39 15.70
CA LEU A 79 -4.04 -18.11 15.47
C LEU A 79 -5.13 -17.74 16.49
N THR A 80 -4.77 -17.60 17.77
CA THR A 80 -5.72 -17.26 18.84
C THR A 80 -6.42 -15.93 18.60
N ALA A 81 -5.70 -14.92 18.07
CA ALA A 81 -6.32 -13.66 17.71
C ALA A 81 -7.38 -13.83 16.62
N LEU A 82 -7.07 -14.61 15.57
CA LEU A 82 -7.99 -14.91 14.48
C LEU A 82 -9.22 -15.73 14.90
N GLU A 83 -9.14 -16.43 16.03
CA GLU A 83 -10.25 -17.26 16.54
C GLU A 83 -11.13 -16.55 17.55
N THR A 84 -10.58 -15.60 18.31
CA THR A 84 -11.24 -15.05 19.50
C THR A 84 -11.52 -13.55 19.45
N GLN A 85 -10.84 -12.80 18.57
CA GLN A 85 -10.99 -11.34 18.48
C GLN A 85 -11.91 -10.93 17.33
N ASP A 86 -12.44 -9.71 17.42
CA ASP A 86 -13.06 -9.05 16.27
C ASP A 86 -12.00 -8.85 15.18
N PRO A 87 -12.19 -9.38 13.96
CA PRO A 87 -11.24 -9.21 12.85
C PRO A 87 -10.77 -7.77 12.65
N LEU A 88 -11.65 -6.78 12.80
CA LEU A 88 -11.33 -5.37 12.56
C LEU A 88 -10.46 -4.74 13.66
N THR A 89 -10.22 -5.47 14.75
CA THR A 89 -9.31 -5.06 15.84
C THR A 89 -7.94 -5.73 15.77
N ILE A 90 -7.81 -6.78 14.94
CA ILE A 90 -6.55 -7.52 14.78
C ILE A 90 -5.55 -6.63 14.05
N LYS A 91 -4.35 -6.50 14.61
CA LYS A 91 -3.21 -5.83 13.99
C LYS A 91 -2.31 -6.84 13.29
N ALA A 92 -1.61 -6.40 12.26
CA ALA A 92 -0.54 -7.15 11.61
C ALA A 92 0.82 -6.75 12.20
N PHE A 93 1.79 -7.66 12.18
CA PHE A 93 3.21 -7.32 12.32
C PHE A 93 3.75 -6.71 11.03
N GLN A 94 3.15 -5.61 10.60
CA GLN A 94 3.51 -4.84 9.43
C GLN A 94 3.99 -3.46 9.87
N TYR A 95 4.88 -2.88 9.07
CA TYR A 95 5.51 -1.61 9.38
C TYR A 95 5.95 -0.88 8.11
N ASP A 96 5.95 0.45 8.20
CA ASP A 96 6.50 1.34 7.19
C ASP A 96 7.57 2.23 7.82
N ILE A 97 8.61 2.52 7.04
CA ILE A 97 9.61 3.54 7.35
C ILE A 97 9.27 4.76 6.51
N VAL A 98 8.95 5.86 7.18
CA VAL A 98 8.59 7.13 6.56
C VAL A 98 9.66 8.16 6.88
N CYS A 99 10.03 8.97 5.89
CA CYS A 99 10.91 10.11 6.08
C CYS A 99 10.27 11.36 5.47
N ASN A 100 10.15 12.43 6.25
CA ASN A 100 9.58 13.71 5.80
C ASN A 100 8.20 13.56 5.12
N GLY A 101 7.38 12.60 5.58
CA GLY A 101 6.05 12.32 5.01
C GLY A 101 6.05 11.44 3.75
N VAL A 102 7.22 10.98 3.29
CA VAL A 102 7.37 10.04 2.17
C VAL A 102 7.65 8.64 2.71
N GLU A 103 6.82 7.68 2.31
CA GLU A 103 7.06 6.25 2.58
C GLU A 103 8.28 5.76 1.79
N LEU A 104 9.32 5.37 2.51
CA LEU A 104 10.59 4.90 1.92
C LEU A 104 10.68 3.38 1.83
N SER A 105 10.01 2.67 2.72
CA SER A 105 10.10 1.22 2.79
C SER A 105 8.89 0.66 3.51
N SER A 106 8.39 -0.47 3.05
CA SER A 106 7.36 -1.24 3.75
C SER A 106 7.85 -2.66 4.01
N GLY A 107 7.45 -3.23 5.14
CA GLY A 107 7.87 -4.56 5.54
C GLY A 107 6.90 -5.22 6.50
N ALA A 108 7.07 -6.52 6.69
CA ALA A 108 6.27 -7.29 7.63
C ALA A 108 7.00 -8.54 8.12
N ILE A 109 6.61 -9.00 9.32
CA ILE A 109 6.81 -10.39 9.73
C ILE A 109 5.77 -11.23 8.98
N ARG A 110 6.23 -12.28 8.33
CA ARG A 110 5.41 -13.13 7.48
C ARG A 110 4.85 -14.30 8.27
N ASN A 111 3.63 -14.68 7.91
CA ASN A 111 3.07 -15.92 8.37
C ASN A 111 3.91 -17.10 7.84
N HIS A 112 4.26 -18.01 8.73
CA HIS A 112 5.00 -19.23 8.41
C HIS A 112 4.20 -20.51 8.73
N LEU A 113 2.95 -20.36 9.20
CA LEU A 113 2.10 -21.45 9.66
C LEU A 113 0.88 -21.64 8.73
N PRO A 114 0.67 -22.83 8.14
CA PRO A 114 -0.46 -23.08 7.24
C PRO A 114 -1.83 -22.79 7.89
N GLU A 115 -2.04 -23.18 9.14
CA GLU A 115 -3.31 -22.99 9.85
C GLU A 115 -3.70 -21.52 10.01
N ILE A 116 -2.71 -20.65 10.28
CA ILE A 116 -2.91 -19.21 10.34
C ILE A 116 -3.29 -18.68 8.97
N MET A 117 -2.62 -19.13 7.90
CA MET A 117 -2.95 -18.72 6.53
C MET A 117 -4.40 -19.08 6.19
N TYR A 118 -4.80 -20.34 6.41
CA TYR A 118 -6.18 -20.76 6.12
C TYR A 118 -7.20 -19.98 6.92
N LYS A 119 -6.98 -19.78 8.23
CA LYS A 119 -7.90 -19.02 9.08
C LYS A 119 -7.97 -17.55 8.65
N ALA A 120 -6.83 -16.94 8.36
CA ALA A 120 -6.76 -15.53 7.99
C ALA A 120 -7.49 -15.25 6.67
N PHE A 121 -7.28 -16.11 5.67
CA PHE A 121 -7.96 -16.03 4.38
C PHE A 121 -9.46 -16.33 4.48
N ALA A 122 -9.86 -17.29 5.33
CA ALA A 122 -11.28 -17.58 5.56
C ALA A 122 -12.06 -16.38 6.12
N ILE A 123 -11.44 -15.58 6.99
CA ILE A 123 -12.03 -14.32 7.51
C ILE A 123 -12.26 -13.32 6.38
N ALA A 124 -11.34 -13.25 5.41
CA ALA A 124 -11.46 -12.40 4.23
C ALA A 124 -12.34 -13.02 3.10
N GLY A 125 -13.09 -14.09 3.40
CA GLY A 125 -14.04 -14.68 2.46
C GLY A 125 -13.47 -15.73 1.50
N TYR A 126 -12.21 -16.15 1.67
CA TYR A 126 -11.57 -17.13 0.80
C TYR A 126 -11.69 -18.55 1.39
N PRO A 127 -12.42 -19.48 0.75
CA PRO A 127 -12.50 -20.85 1.20
C PRO A 127 -11.16 -21.56 1.03
N ARG A 128 -10.93 -22.62 1.80
CA ARG A 128 -9.66 -23.34 1.85
C ARG A 128 -9.20 -23.81 0.47
N GLU A 129 -10.11 -24.32 -0.32
CA GLU A 129 -9.87 -24.87 -1.66
C GLU A 129 -9.32 -23.79 -2.60
N GLU A 130 -9.81 -22.55 -2.48
CA GLU A 130 -9.31 -21.42 -3.27
C GLU A 130 -7.89 -21.04 -2.84
N VAL A 131 -7.63 -21.01 -1.53
CA VAL A 131 -6.29 -20.72 -1.00
C VAL A 131 -5.28 -21.78 -1.48
N GLU A 132 -5.65 -23.05 -1.48
CA GLU A 132 -4.81 -24.14 -1.99
C GLU A 132 -4.60 -24.04 -3.51
N ALA A 133 -5.64 -23.70 -4.28
CA ALA A 133 -5.54 -23.54 -5.73
C ALA A 133 -4.62 -22.37 -6.12
N ARG A 134 -4.72 -21.24 -5.41
CA ARG A 134 -3.94 -20.02 -5.72
C ARG A 134 -2.52 -20.04 -5.15
N PHE A 135 -2.33 -20.64 -3.98
CA PHE A 135 -1.08 -20.55 -3.22
C PHE A 135 -0.48 -21.91 -2.82
N GLY A 136 -0.88 -23.00 -3.49
CA GLY A 136 -0.48 -24.36 -3.13
C GLY A 136 1.03 -24.57 -3.03
N GLY A 137 1.82 -23.97 -3.93
CA GLY A 137 3.28 -24.04 -3.88
C GLY A 137 3.86 -23.45 -2.59
N MET A 138 3.38 -22.27 -2.19
CA MET A 138 3.80 -21.61 -0.96
C MET A 138 3.31 -22.38 0.27
N LEU A 139 2.05 -22.80 0.31
CA LEU A 139 1.49 -23.59 1.41
C LEU A 139 2.25 -24.90 1.63
N ASN A 140 2.67 -25.58 0.55
CA ASN A 140 3.48 -26.78 0.66
C ASN A 140 4.85 -26.46 1.27
N ALA A 141 5.50 -25.37 0.88
CA ALA A 141 6.73 -24.91 1.51
C ALA A 141 6.56 -24.68 3.02
N LEU A 142 5.45 -24.05 3.45
CA LEU A 142 5.18 -23.82 4.89
C LEU A 142 5.06 -25.14 5.68
N LYS A 143 4.43 -26.18 5.09
CA LYS A 143 4.26 -27.49 5.73
C LYS A 143 5.57 -28.23 6.02
N PHE A 144 6.66 -27.89 5.31
CA PHE A 144 7.98 -28.48 5.55
C PHE A 144 8.80 -27.73 6.63
N GLY A 145 8.16 -26.88 7.43
CA GLY A 145 8.79 -26.20 8.56
C GLY A 145 9.48 -24.91 8.14
N ALA A 146 8.76 -24.03 7.43
CA ALA A 146 9.26 -22.69 7.15
C ALA A 146 9.54 -21.96 8.48
N PRO A 147 10.72 -21.34 8.65
CA PRO A 147 11.04 -20.63 9.89
C PRO A 147 10.23 -19.34 10.01
N PRO A 148 10.09 -18.78 11.23
CA PRO A 148 9.69 -17.39 11.39
C PRO A 148 10.59 -16.48 10.54
N HIS A 149 9.97 -15.69 9.66
CA HIS A 149 10.69 -14.84 8.73
C HIS A 149 9.98 -13.50 8.56
N GLY A 150 10.73 -12.51 8.12
CA GLY A 150 10.25 -11.17 7.87
C GLY A 150 11.16 -10.48 6.88
N GLY A 151 10.71 -9.36 6.34
CA GLY A 151 11.50 -8.59 5.40
C GLY A 151 10.91 -7.23 5.16
N SER A 152 11.69 -6.41 4.46
CA SER A 152 11.35 -5.04 4.09
C SER A 152 11.80 -4.78 2.65
N ALA A 153 11.04 -3.98 1.92
CA ALA A 153 11.33 -3.59 0.55
C ALA A 153 11.49 -2.05 0.46
N PRO A 154 12.74 -1.55 0.32
CA PRO A 154 12.98 -0.12 0.19
C PRO A 154 12.67 0.36 -1.24
N GLY A 155 11.94 1.46 -1.35
CA GLY A 155 11.73 2.19 -2.60
C GLY A 155 12.96 3.02 -2.95
N ILE A 156 13.94 2.39 -3.61
CA ILE A 156 15.23 3.01 -3.95
C ILE A 156 15.05 4.34 -4.68
N ASP A 157 14.14 4.41 -5.65
CA ASP A 157 13.90 5.65 -6.43
C ASP A 157 13.42 6.80 -5.53
N ARG A 158 12.57 6.53 -4.53
CA ARG A 158 12.12 7.55 -3.57
C ARG A 158 13.25 7.98 -2.64
N ILE A 159 14.09 7.05 -2.22
CA ILE A 159 15.27 7.35 -1.39
C ILE A 159 16.22 8.26 -2.16
N VAL A 160 16.54 7.92 -3.41
CA VAL A 160 17.42 8.74 -4.26
C VAL A 160 16.78 10.10 -4.56
N MET A 161 15.47 10.15 -4.86
CA MET A 161 14.72 11.39 -5.06
C MET A 161 14.85 12.33 -3.85
N LEU A 162 14.67 11.82 -2.63
CA LEU A 162 14.84 12.62 -1.41
C LEU A 162 16.28 13.09 -1.19
N LEU A 163 17.27 12.23 -1.45
CA LEU A 163 18.69 12.56 -1.29
C LEU A 163 19.18 13.57 -2.33
N ALA A 164 18.61 13.55 -3.54
CA ALA A 164 18.92 14.47 -4.62
C ALA A 164 18.07 15.75 -4.58
N GLU A 165 17.15 15.88 -3.61
CA GLU A 165 16.21 17.01 -3.48
C GLU A 165 15.33 17.22 -4.73
N GLU A 166 15.00 16.12 -5.43
CA GLU A 166 14.22 16.17 -6.65
C GLU A 166 12.71 16.15 -6.38
N PRO A 167 11.89 16.89 -7.15
CA PRO A 167 10.45 16.98 -6.93
C PRO A 167 9.69 15.72 -7.37
N ASN A 168 10.33 14.82 -8.13
CA ASN A 168 9.71 13.64 -8.68
C ASN A 168 10.71 12.51 -8.94
N ILE A 169 10.27 11.25 -8.78
CA ILE A 169 11.06 10.07 -9.12
C ILE A 169 11.55 10.03 -10.58
N ARG A 170 10.87 10.74 -11.50
CA ARG A 170 11.30 10.82 -12.90
C ARG A 170 12.65 11.48 -13.08
N GLU A 171 13.03 12.38 -12.19
CA GLU A 171 14.32 13.08 -12.27
C GLU A 171 15.50 12.17 -11.89
N VAL A 172 15.22 11.04 -11.23
CA VAL A 172 16.24 10.06 -10.80
C VAL A 172 16.19 8.75 -11.59
N VAL A 173 15.32 8.66 -12.59
CA VAL A 173 15.19 7.51 -13.50
C VAL A 173 15.64 7.93 -14.89
N ALA A 174 16.62 7.22 -15.46
CA ALA A 174 17.24 7.61 -16.74
C ALA A 174 16.24 7.69 -17.92
N PHE A 175 15.28 6.76 -17.98
CA PHE A 175 14.24 6.70 -19.01
C PHE A 175 12.86 6.51 -18.36
N PRO A 176 12.27 7.58 -17.81
CA PRO A 176 11.04 7.47 -17.06
C PRO A 176 9.82 7.35 -17.99
N MET A 177 8.81 6.62 -17.53
CA MET A 177 7.50 6.60 -18.19
C MET A 177 6.62 7.79 -17.76
N ASN A 178 5.71 8.21 -18.64
CA ASN A 178 4.70 9.19 -18.29
C ASN A 178 3.57 8.58 -17.42
N GLN A 179 2.55 9.36 -17.05
CA GLN A 179 1.46 8.88 -16.17
C GLN A 179 0.57 7.81 -16.82
N LYS A 180 0.66 7.64 -18.14
CA LYS A 180 -0.05 6.62 -18.92
C LYS A 180 0.81 5.36 -19.15
N ALA A 181 1.95 5.24 -18.45
CA ALA A 181 2.93 4.19 -18.64
C ALA A 181 3.52 4.13 -20.07
N GLU A 182 3.63 5.30 -20.72
CA GLU A 182 4.24 5.42 -22.05
C GLU A 182 5.70 5.89 -21.91
N ASP A 183 6.60 5.22 -22.62
CA ASP A 183 7.97 5.68 -22.86
C ASP A 183 7.97 6.50 -24.16
N LEU A 184 8.08 7.82 -24.02
CA LEU A 184 8.04 8.76 -25.14
C LEU A 184 9.30 8.71 -25.99
N MET A 185 10.43 8.28 -25.44
CA MET A 185 11.70 8.18 -26.17
C MET A 185 11.69 6.95 -27.08
N MET A 186 11.21 5.81 -26.56
CA MET A 186 11.14 4.54 -27.29
C MET A 186 9.84 4.35 -28.08
N GLN A 187 8.88 5.28 -27.93
CA GLN A 187 7.54 5.17 -28.50
C GLN A 187 6.84 3.87 -28.07
N ALA A 188 6.94 3.54 -26.78
CA ALA A 188 6.34 2.34 -26.20
C ALA A 188 5.16 2.68 -25.28
N PRO A 189 4.11 1.82 -25.18
CA PRO A 189 3.94 0.55 -25.89
C PRO A 189 3.68 0.74 -27.40
N ALA A 190 4.01 -0.28 -28.19
CA ALA A 190 3.86 -0.29 -29.65
C ALA A 190 3.09 -1.54 -30.12
N GLU A 191 2.61 -1.51 -31.38
CA GLU A 191 1.91 -2.66 -31.98
C GLU A 191 2.84 -3.88 -32.12
N VAL A 192 2.29 -5.06 -31.86
CA VAL A 192 3.00 -6.34 -31.96
C VAL A 192 2.60 -7.04 -33.28
N PRO A 193 3.56 -7.53 -34.09
CA PRO A 193 3.25 -8.25 -35.31
C PRO A 193 2.37 -9.49 -35.06
N GLU A 194 1.39 -9.71 -35.93
CA GLU A 194 0.41 -10.79 -35.78
C GLU A 194 1.05 -12.18 -35.68
N GLY A 195 2.16 -12.41 -36.38
CA GLY A 195 2.91 -13.67 -36.31
C GLY A 195 3.38 -14.02 -34.90
N ARG A 196 3.83 -13.02 -34.11
CA ARG A 196 4.27 -13.22 -32.72
C ARG A 196 3.09 -13.50 -31.79
N LEU A 197 1.96 -12.87 -32.03
CA LEU A 197 0.72 -13.15 -31.30
C LEU A 197 0.25 -14.59 -31.54
N LYS A 198 0.30 -15.06 -32.79
CA LYS A 198 -0.03 -16.45 -33.17
C LYS A 198 0.89 -17.47 -32.51
N GLU A 199 2.21 -17.22 -32.52
CA GLU A 199 3.20 -18.08 -31.87
C GLU A 199 2.91 -18.26 -30.36
N LEU A 200 2.46 -17.19 -29.71
CA LEU A 200 2.10 -17.21 -28.28
C LEU A 200 0.65 -17.63 -28.01
N HIS A 201 -0.12 -17.97 -29.04
CA HIS A 201 -1.56 -18.28 -28.95
C HIS A 201 -2.40 -17.15 -28.32
N ILE A 202 -1.99 -15.90 -28.54
CA ILE A 202 -2.65 -14.70 -28.02
C ILE A 202 -3.50 -14.07 -29.12
N ARG A 203 -4.71 -13.63 -28.78
CA ARG A 203 -5.57 -12.79 -29.64
C ARG A 203 -5.86 -11.48 -28.93
N LEU A 204 -5.66 -10.37 -29.63
CA LEU A 204 -6.01 -9.05 -29.12
C LEU A 204 -7.53 -8.85 -29.20
N THR A 205 -8.15 -8.45 -28.09
CA THR A 205 -9.55 -8.01 -28.03
C THR A 205 -9.56 -6.50 -27.87
N LEU A 206 -9.39 -5.79 -28.98
CA LEU A 206 -9.39 -4.33 -28.97
C LEU A 206 -10.83 -3.80 -28.80
N PRO A 207 -11.04 -2.71 -28.04
CA PRO A 207 -12.34 -2.07 -27.93
C PRO A 207 -12.85 -1.63 -29.31
N SER A 208 -14.17 -1.62 -29.52
CA SER A 208 -14.75 -1.18 -30.79
C SER A 208 -14.31 0.25 -31.10
N ALA A 209 -13.88 0.48 -32.35
CA ALA A 209 -13.47 1.81 -32.79
C ALA A 209 -14.62 2.79 -32.52
N LYS A 210 -14.42 3.75 -31.60
CA LYS A 210 -15.33 4.88 -31.49
C LYS A 210 -15.25 5.63 -32.81
N ASN A 211 -16.31 5.57 -33.60
CA ASN A 211 -16.49 6.46 -34.75
C ASN A 211 -16.34 7.88 -34.24
N LYS A 212 -15.22 8.53 -34.58
CA LYS A 212 -15.06 9.97 -34.44
C LYS A 212 -15.99 10.58 -35.49
N GLY A 213 -17.19 11.00 -35.05
CA GLY A 213 -18.01 11.95 -35.79
C GLY A 213 -17.39 13.33 -35.77
#